data_AF-A0A7X9EDJ0-F1
#
_entry.id   AF-A0A7X9EDJ0-F1
#
_cell.length_a   1.000
_cell.length_b   1.000
_cell.length_c   1.000
_cell.angle_alpha   90.00
_cell.angle_beta   90.00
_cell.angle_gamma   90.00
#
_symmetry.space_group_name_H-M   'P 1'
#
loop_
_entity.id
_entity.type
_entity.pdbx_description
1 polymer ?
#
loop_
_entity_poly.entity_id
_entity_poly.type
_entity_poly.pdbx_seq_one_letter_code
_entity_poly.pdbx_strand_id
1 'polypeptide(L)'
;MNDKDKKFEYLGEGSSSIQINYREDGDDRFMFVFNSDEVSFRNGKIILKGDYEAYVLNPSDGTYQQVLAVQTEGKTYVNIHIEKGGSILLYLRANRNNFVRNLHKPGETILHKPGKTTSHKPGEIILHKPGDINSNKPAKTISKYVIELRDGWKVSAENPNVFLLEYCSYKMQNGQFSEPLTILGLQHLLTHEGYKGELDIRFPFHIDVPPVNVMLALEDPEQQKLTLNGEYVNTDDIKGYFTDKSFKLVQLPDAFVRGENIIEVARFFEPLEKPVSSLSALFQKLKGVEMEAMYLVGDFGVYGSQEPTDTNCIRYNKAFTIGLSPDTIESELTSSGYPFFAGTIILQKEVVLDYIPSNKQAYISIEKLDACIATISINGHTAGSLYWDPLELDISKMIKIGSNKIEIRLTNTLRNLLGPYHRPVGEVGYCWGGYNSPDHPWMGEYSDETGQHFPDWYFKRYPDTPAWTDSYLQVPFGIKGVRIIFQ
;
A
#
# COMPACT_ATOMS: atom_id res chain seq x y z
N MET A 1 -32.15 -7.99 4.70
CA MET A 1 -33.01 -7.36 5.74
C MET A 1 -33.27 -5.89 5.44
N ASN A 2 -34.40 -5.31 5.87
CA ASN A 2 -34.66 -3.84 5.78
C ASN A 2 -33.87 -3.10 6.88
N ASP A 3 -33.57 -1.80 6.70
CA ASP A 3 -32.89 -0.96 7.71
C ASP A 3 -33.59 -0.88 9.09
N LYS A 4 -34.80 -1.44 9.21
CA LYS A 4 -35.56 -1.57 10.46
C LYS A 4 -35.08 -2.71 11.36
N ASP A 5 -34.23 -3.62 10.87
CA ASP A 5 -33.80 -4.82 11.60
C ASP A 5 -32.44 -4.69 12.30
N LYS A 6 -31.77 -3.55 12.12
CA LYS A 6 -30.46 -3.22 12.73
C LYS A 6 -30.47 -1.77 13.20
N LYS A 7 -29.99 -1.51 14.41
CA LYS A 7 -29.90 -0.15 14.97
C LYS A 7 -28.60 -0.01 15.76
N PHE A 8 -27.88 1.08 15.51
CA PHE A 8 -26.89 1.55 16.46
C PHE A 8 -27.57 2.51 17.44
N GLU A 9 -27.43 2.22 18.72
CA GLU A 9 -27.86 3.12 19.79
C GLU A 9 -26.62 3.74 20.43
N TYR A 10 -26.44 5.03 20.18
CA TYR A 10 -25.37 5.81 20.78
C TYR A 10 -25.69 6.10 22.25
N LEU A 11 -24.71 5.91 23.14
CA LEU A 11 -24.87 6.06 24.59
C LEU A 11 -24.41 7.44 25.12
N GLY A 12 -24.08 8.39 24.23
CA GLY A 12 -23.68 9.77 24.58
C GLY A 12 -24.68 10.84 24.12
N GLU A 13 -24.40 12.11 24.42
CA GLU A 13 -25.19 13.26 23.94
C GLU A 13 -24.77 13.66 22.50
N GLY A 14 -25.75 13.94 21.62
CA GLY A 14 -25.52 14.40 20.23
C GLY A 14 -25.88 13.38 19.14
N SER A 15 -25.64 13.74 17.86
CA SER A 15 -25.84 12.82 16.72
C SER A 15 -24.68 11.82 16.62
N SER A 16 -24.96 10.58 16.21
CA SER A 16 -23.91 9.57 16.03
C SER A 16 -23.14 9.81 14.74
N SER A 17 -21.83 10.07 14.83
CA SER A 17 -20.85 10.00 13.73
C SER A 17 -20.56 8.56 13.27
N ILE A 18 -21.41 7.60 13.67
CA ILE A 18 -21.21 6.19 13.38
C ILE A 18 -21.87 5.84 12.05
N GLN A 19 -21.08 5.25 11.17
CA GLN A 19 -21.53 4.67 9.91
C GLN A 19 -21.43 3.14 9.99
N ILE A 20 -22.41 2.45 9.40
CA ILE A 20 -22.47 1.00 9.40
C ILE A 20 -22.71 0.48 8.00
N ASN A 21 -21.75 -0.29 7.49
CA ASN A 21 -21.94 -1.16 6.33
C ASN A 21 -22.25 -2.57 6.80
N TYR A 22 -23.25 -3.20 6.19
CA TYR A 22 -23.77 -4.51 6.61
C TYR A 22 -23.89 -5.44 5.42
N ARG A 23 -23.42 -6.68 5.57
CA ARG A 23 -23.55 -7.75 4.58
C ARG A 23 -24.11 -9.01 5.22
N GLU A 24 -24.88 -9.76 4.45
CA GLU A 24 -25.41 -11.07 4.82
C GLU A 24 -24.88 -12.11 3.84
N ASP A 25 -24.41 -13.25 4.36
CA ASP A 25 -24.04 -14.41 3.56
C ASP A 25 -24.53 -15.68 4.28
N GLY A 26 -25.58 -16.31 3.76
CA GLY A 26 -26.26 -17.43 4.43
C GLY A 26 -26.72 -17.09 5.85
N ASP A 27 -26.15 -17.77 6.85
CA ASP A 27 -26.42 -17.58 8.29
C ASP A 27 -25.47 -16.59 8.96
N ASP A 28 -24.47 -16.13 8.21
CA ASP A 28 -23.42 -15.24 8.68
C ASP A 28 -23.77 -13.80 8.35
N ARG A 29 -23.39 -12.87 9.24
CA ARG A 29 -23.54 -11.43 9.04
C ARG A 29 -22.23 -10.72 9.32
N PHE A 30 -21.93 -9.71 8.52
CA PHE A 30 -20.74 -8.88 8.65
C PHE A 30 -21.14 -7.42 8.79
N MET A 31 -20.55 -6.73 9.78
CA MET A 31 -20.81 -5.33 10.09
C MET A 31 -19.50 -4.57 10.17
N PHE A 32 -19.25 -3.68 9.22
CA PHE A 32 -18.19 -2.70 9.33
C PHE A 32 -18.75 -1.44 9.97
N VAL A 33 -18.27 -1.11 11.18
CA VAL A 33 -18.74 0.03 11.96
C VAL A 33 -17.60 1.03 12.08
N PHE A 34 -17.83 2.24 11.59
CA PHE A 34 -16.81 3.28 11.48
C PHE A 34 -17.25 4.53 12.23
N ASN A 35 -16.33 5.12 12.99
CA ASN A 35 -16.51 6.42 13.62
C ASN A 35 -15.89 7.51 12.75
N SER A 36 -16.73 8.28 12.05
CA SER A 36 -16.29 9.39 11.22
C SER A 36 -15.90 10.65 12.00
N ASP A 37 -15.96 10.62 13.34
CA ASP A 37 -15.44 11.69 14.19
C ASP A 37 -13.98 11.40 14.55
N GLU A 38 -13.08 12.24 14.04
CA GLU A 38 -11.64 12.16 14.25
C GLU A 38 -11.19 12.80 15.58
N VAL A 39 -12.09 13.45 16.30
CA VAL A 39 -11.80 14.14 17.56
C VAL A 39 -12.15 13.27 18.77
N SER A 40 -13.31 12.61 18.76
CA SER A 40 -13.83 11.91 19.93
C SER A 40 -14.17 10.45 19.64
N PHE A 41 -13.87 9.56 20.60
CA PHE A 41 -14.30 8.16 20.56
C PHE A 41 -15.82 8.03 20.70
N ARG A 42 -16.35 6.83 20.47
CA ARG A 42 -17.78 6.52 20.60
C ARG A 42 -17.99 5.22 21.37
N ASN A 43 -18.83 5.30 22.40
CA ASN A 43 -19.39 4.13 23.06
C ASN A 43 -20.84 3.97 22.63
N GLY A 44 -21.23 2.75 22.26
CA GLY A 44 -22.61 2.49 21.90
C GLY A 44 -22.95 1.02 21.91
N LYS A 45 -24.19 0.76 21.51
CA LYS A 45 -24.76 -0.58 21.47
C LYS A 45 -25.31 -0.86 20.10
N ILE A 46 -24.86 -1.96 19.49
CA ILE A 46 -25.47 -2.49 18.28
C ILE A 46 -26.62 -3.39 18.70
N ILE A 47 -27.76 -3.18 18.05
CA ILE A 47 -29.00 -3.93 18.27
C ILE A 47 -29.37 -4.59 16.96
N LEU A 48 -29.48 -5.91 16.97
CA LEU A 48 -29.78 -6.73 15.81
C LEU A 48 -30.96 -7.63 16.12
N LYS A 49 -31.88 -7.77 15.17
CA LYS A 49 -32.96 -8.75 15.30
C LYS A 49 -32.45 -10.17 14.98
N GLY A 50 -32.66 -11.09 15.90
CA GLY A 50 -32.17 -12.47 15.86
C GLY A 50 -31.16 -12.77 16.98
N ASP A 51 -30.86 -14.05 17.15
CA ASP A 51 -29.94 -14.56 18.18
C ASP A 51 -28.60 -14.90 17.53
N TYR A 52 -27.60 -14.08 17.82
CA TYR A 52 -26.26 -14.22 17.24
C TYR A 52 -25.21 -14.27 18.33
N GLU A 53 -24.18 -15.07 18.09
CA GLU A 53 -22.87 -14.85 18.70
C GLU A 53 -22.16 -13.74 17.93
N ALA A 54 -21.36 -12.92 18.62
CA ALA A 54 -20.64 -11.80 18.02
C ALA A 54 -19.14 -11.94 18.21
N TYR A 55 -18.39 -11.56 17.18
CA TYR A 55 -16.93 -11.62 17.11
C TYR A 55 -16.41 -10.31 16.50
N VAL A 56 -15.28 -9.82 16.98
CA VAL A 56 -14.51 -8.76 16.31
C VAL A 56 -13.45 -9.44 15.45
N LEU A 57 -13.47 -9.15 14.14
CA LEU A 57 -12.47 -9.57 13.17
C LEU A 57 -11.30 -8.60 13.16
N ASN A 58 -10.08 -9.14 13.16
CA ASN A 58 -8.88 -8.41 12.84
C ASN A 58 -8.67 -8.45 11.31
N PRO A 59 -8.81 -7.32 10.60
CA PRO A 59 -8.66 -7.32 9.14
C PRO A 59 -7.20 -7.54 8.69
N SER A 60 -6.21 -7.39 9.58
CA SER A 60 -4.80 -7.52 9.22
C SER A 60 -4.31 -8.97 9.11
N ASP A 61 -4.89 -9.88 9.89
CA ASP A 61 -4.45 -11.29 9.97
C ASP A 61 -5.59 -12.31 9.84
N GLY A 62 -6.84 -11.85 9.73
CA GLY A 62 -8.02 -12.70 9.58
C GLY A 62 -8.45 -13.43 10.86
N THR A 63 -7.81 -13.16 12.00
CA THR A 63 -8.21 -13.72 13.30
C THR A 63 -9.49 -13.05 13.81
N TYR A 64 -10.20 -13.71 14.73
CA TYR A 64 -11.38 -13.13 15.36
C TYR A 64 -11.45 -13.45 16.84
N GLN A 65 -11.96 -12.50 17.62
CA GLN A 65 -12.15 -12.63 19.06
C GLN A 65 -13.64 -12.50 19.40
N GLN A 66 -14.17 -13.45 20.16
CA GLN A 66 -15.56 -13.40 20.61
C GLN A 66 -15.76 -12.22 21.56
N VAL A 67 -16.84 -11.47 21.34
CA VAL A 67 -17.26 -10.36 22.21
C VAL A 67 -18.58 -10.70 22.89
N LEU A 68 -18.83 -10.07 24.04
CA LEU A 68 -20.05 -10.29 24.78
C LEU A 68 -21.26 -9.77 23.98
N ALA A 69 -22.10 -10.71 23.57
CA ALA A 69 -23.39 -10.46 22.96
C ALA A 69 -24.48 -10.92 23.94
N VAL A 70 -25.41 -10.02 24.27
CA VAL A 70 -26.56 -10.33 25.14
C VAL A 70 -27.78 -10.52 24.26
N GLN A 71 -28.45 -11.65 24.38
CA GLN A 71 -29.69 -11.94 23.65
C GLN A 71 -30.89 -11.77 24.57
N THR A 72 -31.86 -10.96 24.16
CA THR A 72 -33.15 -10.83 24.86
C THR A 72 -34.25 -10.47 23.87
N GLU A 73 -35.42 -11.10 24.04
CA GLU A 73 -36.63 -10.85 23.22
C GLU A 73 -36.39 -10.95 21.69
N GLY A 74 -35.58 -11.94 21.26
CA GLY A 74 -35.27 -12.17 19.84
C GLY A 74 -34.40 -11.07 19.22
N LYS A 75 -33.61 -10.37 20.04
CA LYS A 75 -32.61 -9.40 19.63
C LYS A 75 -31.28 -9.68 20.30
N THR A 76 -30.20 -9.45 19.56
CA THR A 76 -28.83 -9.47 20.03
C THR A 76 -28.33 -8.05 20.25
N TYR A 77 -27.65 -7.85 21.38
CA TYR A 77 -27.09 -6.59 21.82
C TYR A 77 -25.59 -6.73 22.00
N VAL A 78 -24.81 -5.92 21.29
CA VAL A 78 -23.35 -5.92 21.35
C VAL A 78 -22.87 -4.54 21.78
N ASN A 79 -22.18 -4.45 22.91
CA ASN A 79 -21.57 -3.19 23.34
C ASN A 79 -20.26 -3.00 22.57
N ILE A 80 -20.07 -1.81 22.02
CA ILE A 80 -18.89 -1.48 21.23
C ILE A 80 -18.26 -0.17 21.71
N HIS A 81 -16.94 -0.17 21.69
CA HIS A 81 -16.11 1.01 21.83
C HIS A 81 -15.37 1.20 20.51
N ILE A 82 -15.44 2.39 19.93
CA ILE A 82 -14.75 2.72 18.68
C ILE A 82 -13.96 4.00 18.92
N GLU A 83 -12.66 3.94 18.67
CA GLU A 83 -11.77 5.09 18.78
C GLU A 83 -12.12 6.20 17.78
N LYS A 84 -11.58 7.39 18.00
CA LYS A 84 -11.72 8.51 17.06
C LYS A 84 -11.10 8.16 15.70
N GLY A 85 -11.82 8.40 14.60
CA GLY A 85 -11.43 7.95 13.26
C GLY A 85 -11.27 6.43 13.11
N GLY A 86 -11.67 5.66 14.12
CA GLY A 86 -11.48 4.22 14.18
C GLY A 86 -12.61 3.44 13.52
N SER A 87 -12.36 2.15 13.30
CA SER A 87 -13.39 1.20 12.85
C SER A 87 -13.27 -0.13 13.56
N ILE A 88 -14.36 -0.89 13.53
CA ILE A 88 -14.38 -2.30 13.90
C ILE A 88 -15.10 -3.10 12.82
N LEU A 89 -14.64 -4.33 12.59
CA LEU A 89 -15.33 -5.30 11.76
C LEU A 89 -15.93 -6.38 12.66
N LEU A 90 -17.25 -6.46 12.70
CA LEU A 90 -17.97 -7.46 13.47
C LEU A 90 -18.44 -8.60 12.57
N TYR A 91 -18.20 -9.81 13.02
CA TYR A 91 -18.74 -11.04 12.48
C TYR A 91 -19.79 -11.60 13.44
N LEU A 92 -20.98 -11.90 12.93
CA LEU A 92 -22.09 -12.40 13.71
C LEU A 92 -22.57 -13.71 13.12
N ARG A 93 -22.70 -14.71 13.98
CA ARG A 93 -23.11 -16.07 13.58
C ARG A 93 -24.38 -16.46 14.29
N ALA A 94 -25.39 -16.91 13.53
CA ALA A 94 -26.67 -17.34 14.10
C ALA A 94 -26.46 -18.48 15.11
N ASN A 95 -27.00 -18.33 16.32
CA ASN A 95 -26.88 -19.34 17.35
C ASN A 95 -27.89 -20.46 17.09
N ARG A 96 -27.41 -21.64 16.68
CA ARG A 96 -28.28 -22.80 16.37
C ARG A 96 -28.64 -23.67 17.59
N ASN A 97 -28.17 -23.33 18.80
CA ASN A 97 -28.36 -24.15 19.99
C ASN A 97 -29.27 -23.49 21.03
N ASN A 98 -30.58 -23.64 20.88
CA ASN A 98 -31.55 -23.42 21.96
C ASN A 98 -31.49 -24.58 22.96
N PHE A 99 -30.66 -24.46 24.01
CA PHE A 99 -30.87 -25.17 25.28
C PHE A 99 -30.56 -24.25 26.46
N VAL A 100 -31.62 -24.00 27.23
CA VAL A 100 -31.73 -23.23 28.47
C VAL A 100 -30.48 -23.29 29.37
N ARG A 101 -29.89 -22.14 29.67
CA ARG A 101 -29.18 -21.89 30.94
C ARG A 101 -29.78 -20.67 31.63
N ASN A 102 -30.69 -20.93 32.55
CA ASN A 102 -31.01 -20.01 33.64
C ASN A 102 -29.78 -19.85 34.55
N LEU A 103 -29.66 -18.67 35.20
CA LEU A 103 -28.80 -18.22 36.33
C LEU A 103 -28.10 -16.88 35.95
N HIS A 104 -28.10 -15.77 36.69
CA HIS A 104 -28.40 -15.41 38.08
C HIS A 104 -28.84 -13.93 38.15
N LYS A 105 -29.54 -13.53 39.23
CA LYS A 105 -29.86 -12.12 39.55
C LYS A 105 -28.58 -11.27 39.69
N PRO A 106 -28.54 -10.02 39.21
CA PRO A 106 -27.41 -9.13 39.45
C PRO A 106 -27.37 -8.70 40.92
N GLY A 107 -26.24 -8.96 41.58
CA GLY A 107 -25.87 -8.29 42.83
C GLY A 107 -25.48 -6.83 42.57
N GLU A 108 -25.89 -5.96 43.47
CA GLU A 108 -25.63 -4.52 43.45
C GLU A 108 -24.13 -4.22 43.33
N THR A 109 -23.75 -3.37 42.38
CA THR A 109 -22.40 -2.80 42.31
C THR A 109 -22.45 -1.40 42.92
N ILE A 110 -21.63 -1.20 43.95
CA ILE A 110 -21.51 0.03 44.75
C ILE A 110 -20.87 1.14 43.92
N LEU A 111 -21.56 2.28 43.84
CA LEU A 111 -21.12 3.49 43.15
C LEU A 111 -20.19 4.33 44.07
N HIS A 112 -18.91 4.46 43.72
CA HIS A 112 -18.04 5.45 44.36
C HIS A 112 -18.34 6.85 43.78
N LYS A 113 -18.74 7.80 44.64
CA LYS A 113 -18.89 9.23 44.30
C LYS A 113 -17.55 9.97 44.32
N PRO A 114 -17.17 10.72 43.27
CA PRO A 114 -16.13 11.75 43.39
C PRO A 114 -16.67 13.01 44.07
N GLY A 115 -15.83 13.61 44.91
CA GLY A 115 -16.13 14.73 45.80
C GLY A 115 -16.26 16.10 45.12
N LYS A 116 -16.82 17.03 45.90
CA LYS A 116 -17.11 18.43 45.61
C LYS A 116 -15.85 19.25 45.24
N THR A 117 -15.98 20.11 44.23
CA THR A 117 -15.08 21.25 43.99
C THR A 117 -15.82 22.56 44.26
N THR A 118 -15.21 23.45 45.03
CA THR A 118 -15.73 24.75 45.44
C THR A 118 -15.60 25.82 44.36
N SER A 119 -16.58 26.71 44.29
CA SER A 119 -16.65 27.86 43.40
C SER A 119 -15.82 29.05 43.89
N HIS A 120 -15.23 29.80 42.95
CA HIS A 120 -14.90 31.22 43.14
C HIS A 120 -15.32 32.03 41.91
N LYS A 121 -15.74 33.27 42.19
CA LYS A 121 -16.48 34.22 41.34
C LYS A 121 -15.65 34.84 40.20
N PRO A 122 -16.30 35.33 39.12
CA PRO A 122 -15.66 36.09 38.05
C PRO A 122 -15.48 37.57 38.44
N GLY A 123 -14.33 38.15 38.11
CA GLY A 123 -14.03 39.55 38.36
C GLY A 123 -12.87 40.09 37.51
N GLU A 124 -13.26 41.03 36.64
CA GLU A 124 -12.52 42.19 36.10
C GLU A 124 -11.39 42.05 35.07
N ILE A 125 -11.65 42.77 33.98
CA ILE A 125 -10.77 43.12 32.86
C ILE A 125 -9.78 44.18 33.36
N ILE A 126 -8.48 43.93 33.18
CA ILE A 126 -7.46 44.98 33.28
C ILE A 126 -6.69 45.02 31.96
N LEU A 127 -6.82 46.15 31.28
CA LEU A 127 -6.07 46.54 30.10
C LEU A 127 -4.72 47.14 30.55
N HIS A 128 -3.59 46.54 30.17
CA HIS A 128 -2.29 47.22 30.25
C HIS A 128 -1.53 47.17 28.93
N LYS A 129 -0.95 48.32 28.62
CA LYS A 129 -0.28 48.77 27.39
C LYS A 129 1.01 47.97 27.09
N PRO A 130 1.45 47.96 25.81
CA PRO A 130 2.67 47.27 25.39
C PRO A 130 3.94 48.02 25.82
N GLY A 131 4.95 47.24 26.19
CA GLY A 131 6.34 47.70 26.33
C GLY A 131 6.89 47.58 27.74
N ASP A 132 7.55 46.46 28.04
CA ASP A 132 8.89 46.51 28.65
C ASP A 132 9.63 45.20 28.40
N ILE A 133 10.85 45.36 27.90
CA ILE A 133 11.74 44.32 27.42
C ILE A 133 12.32 43.61 28.64
N ASN A 134 11.79 42.44 29.00
CA ASN A 134 12.46 41.57 29.95
C ASN A 134 13.55 40.79 29.22
N SER A 135 14.80 41.10 29.59
CA SER A 135 16.04 40.41 29.23
C SER A 135 15.84 38.90 29.08
N ASN A 136 15.95 38.41 27.85
CA ASN A 136 16.12 36.98 27.58
C ASN A 136 17.35 36.49 28.36
N LYS A 137 17.13 35.62 29.36
CA LYS A 137 18.16 34.70 29.81
C LYS A 137 18.65 33.95 28.57
N PRO A 138 19.97 33.82 28.33
CA PRO A 138 20.44 33.00 27.23
C PRO A 138 19.87 31.59 27.42
N ALA A 139 19.14 31.10 26.42
CA ALA A 139 18.70 29.73 26.37
C ALA A 139 19.93 28.84 26.63
N LYS A 140 19.86 27.97 27.62
CA LYS A 140 20.89 26.95 27.87
C LYS A 140 21.10 26.23 26.54
N THR A 141 22.24 26.44 25.89
CA THR A 141 22.64 25.69 24.72
C THR A 141 22.89 24.26 25.18
N ILE A 142 21.87 23.41 25.09
CA ILE A 142 22.03 21.97 25.30
C ILE A 142 22.91 21.50 24.15
N SER A 143 24.15 21.12 24.45
CA SER A 143 25.05 20.57 23.44
C SER A 143 24.43 19.29 22.89
N LYS A 144 23.95 19.28 21.64
CA LYS A 144 23.49 18.02 21.01
C LYS A 144 24.73 17.19 20.67
N TYR A 145 24.77 15.93 21.09
CA TYR A 145 25.76 14.97 20.60
C TYR A 145 25.08 14.11 19.56
N VAL A 146 25.62 14.10 18.34
CA VAL A 146 24.97 13.50 17.16
C VAL A 146 25.90 12.47 16.54
N ILE A 147 25.35 11.30 16.25
CA ILE A 147 26.03 10.24 15.51
C ILE A 147 25.28 10.05 14.20
N GLU A 148 25.97 10.28 13.09
CA GLU A 148 25.42 10.10 11.74
C GLU A 148 25.55 8.63 11.32
N LEU A 149 24.43 8.01 10.96
CA LEU A 149 24.39 6.69 10.37
C LEU A 149 24.44 6.87 8.85
N ARG A 150 25.67 7.02 8.33
CA ARG A 150 25.94 7.16 6.89
C ARG A 150 25.45 5.95 6.08
N ASP A 151 25.62 5.96 4.77
CA ASP A 151 25.24 4.87 3.88
C ASP A 151 26.04 3.56 4.08
N GLY A 152 25.72 2.54 3.27
CA GLY A 152 26.22 1.18 3.41
C GLY A 152 25.36 0.32 4.35
N TRP A 153 24.04 0.41 4.22
CA TRP A 153 23.10 -0.41 4.98
C TRP A 153 23.10 -1.83 4.43
N LYS A 154 23.19 -2.84 5.29
CA LYS A 154 22.87 -4.21 4.87
C LYS A 154 21.37 -4.27 4.59
N VAL A 155 20.99 -4.83 3.44
CA VAL A 155 19.60 -4.88 3.00
C VAL A 155 19.08 -6.31 2.99
N SER A 156 17.80 -6.48 3.28
CA SER A 156 17.07 -7.72 3.02
C SER A 156 15.60 -7.41 2.76
N ALA A 157 15.03 -7.94 1.68
CA ALA A 157 13.62 -7.77 1.36
C ALA A 157 12.78 -8.89 1.99
N GLU A 158 11.63 -8.55 2.57
CA GLU A 158 10.66 -9.55 3.05
C GLU A 158 9.67 -9.98 1.96
N ASN A 159 9.52 -9.15 0.94
CA ASN A 159 8.74 -9.42 -0.25
C ASN A 159 9.68 -9.65 -1.44
N PRO A 160 9.27 -10.43 -2.45
CA PRO A 160 10.05 -10.57 -3.67
C PRO A 160 10.17 -9.22 -4.39
N ASN A 161 11.26 -9.04 -5.12
CA ASN A 161 11.36 -7.94 -6.05
C ASN A 161 10.61 -8.27 -7.34
N VAL A 162 10.31 -7.22 -8.12
CA VAL A 162 9.41 -7.31 -9.26
C VAL A 162 10.04 -6.62 -10.46
N PHE A 163 9.82 -7.19 -11.65
CA PHE A 163 10.08 -6.53 -12.91
C PHE A 163 8.84 -6.54 -13.80
N LEU A 164 8.42 -5.36 -14.26
CA LEU A 164 7.24 -5.15 -15.09
C LEU A 164 7.53 -5.48 -16.57
N LEU A 165 6.68 -6.31 -17.17
CA LEU A 165 6.68 -6.64 -18.60
C LEU A 165 5.51 -5.93 -19.28
N GLU A 166 5.75 -4.72 -19.79
CA GLU A 166 4.70 -3.93 -20.46
C GLU A 166 4.99 -3.63 -21.94
N TYR A 167 6.27 -3.52 -22.32
CA TYR A 167 6.64 -3.26 -23.71
C TYR A 167 6.66 -4.57 -24.47
N CYS A 168 5.89 -4.62 -25.56
CA CYS A 168 5.73 -5.81 -26.36
C CYS A 168 5.75 -5.51 -27.86
N SER A 169 6.02 -6.53 -28.65
CA SER A 169 5.67 -6.58 -30.07
C SER A 169 4.61 -7.65 -30.26
N TYR A 170 3.75 -7.48 -31.26
CA TYR A 170 2.67 -8.42 -31.52
C TYR A 170 2.61 -8.80 -32.99
N LYS A 171 1.97 -9.93 -33.26
CA LYS A 171 1.72 -10.44 -34.61
C LYS A 171 0.29 -10.99 -34.68
N MET A 172 -0.53 -10.37 -35.52
CA MET A 172 -1.86 -10.88 -35.88
C MET A 172 -1.76 -12.09 -36.81
N GLN A 173 -2.87 -12.77 -37.04
CA GLN A 173 -2.93 -13.93 -37.95
C GLN A 173 -2.36 -13.58 -39.34
N ASN A 174 -1.33 -14.34 -39.76
CA ASN A 174 -0.59 -14.15 -41.02
C ASN A 174 0.16 -12.81 -41.19
N GLY A 175 0.42 -12.09 -40.09
CA GLY A 175 1.19 -10.85 -40.09
C GLY A 175 2.69 -11.02 -39.83
N GLN A 176 3.38 -9.89 -39.71
CA GLN A 176 4.73 -9.79 -39.15
C GLN A 176 4.66 -9.17 -37.75
N PHE A 177 5.72 -9.35 -36.96
CA PHE A 177 5.81 -8.67 -35.66
C PHE A 177 5.87 -7.16 -35.85
N SER A 178 5.14 -6.44 -35.00
CA SER A 178 5.12 -4.99 -34.96
C SER A 178 6.43 -4.41 -34.41
N GLU A 179 6.61 -3.10 -34.58
CA GLU A 179 7.49 -2.32 -33.72
C GLU A 179 6.99 -2.35 -32.25
N PRO A 180 7.87 -2.17 -31.25
CA PRO A 180 7.48 -2.22 -29.84
C PRO A 180 6.50 -1.13 -29.41
N LEU A 181 5.47 -1.52 -28.65
CA LEU A 181 4.52 -0.64 -27.97
C LEU A 181 4.14 -1.17 -26.59
N THR A 182 3.47 -0.36 -25.78
CA THR A 182 2.96 -0.81 -24.49
C THR A 182 1.77 -1.76 -24.68
N ILE A 183 1.57 -2.69 -23.75
CA ILE A 183 0.45 -3.62 -23.75
C ILE A 183 -0.91 -2.89 -23.74
N LEU A 184 -1.00 -1.76 -23.04
CA LEU A 184 -2.18 -0.89 -23.07
C LEU A 184 -2.37 -0.21 -24.43
N GLY A 185 -1.28 0.19 -25.09
CA GLY A 185 -1.34 0.69 -26.47
C GLY A 185 -1.83 -0.39 -27.44
N LEU A 186 -1.41 -1.64 -27.25
CA LEU A 186 -1.90 -2.79 -28.02
C LEU A 186 -3.40 -3.05 -27.77
N GLN A 187 -3.84 -2.99 -26.51
CA GLN A 187 -5.26 -3.12 -26.15
C GLN A 187 -6.12 -2.09 -26.86
N HIS A 188 -5.70 -0.82 -26.83
CA HIS A 188 -6.41 0.26 -27.50
C HIS A 188 -6.47 0.01 -29.01
N LEU A 189 -5.33 -0.26 -29.64
CA LEU A 189 -5.24 -0.50 -31.08
C LEU A 189 -6.17 -1.62 -31.55
N LEU A 190 -6.08 -2.80 -30.94
CA LEU A 190 -6.88 -3.96 -31.35
C LEU A 190 -8.38 -3.75 -31.10
N THR A 191 -8.73 -3.05 -30.01
CA THR A 191 -10.12 -2.72 -29.70
C THR A 191 -10.68 -1.69 -30.69
N HIS A 192 -9.88 -0.69 -31.07
CA HIS A 192 -10.25 0.31 -32.07
C HIS A 192 -10.49 -0.34 -33.44
N GLU A 193 -9.63 -1.27 -33.85
CA GLU A 193 -9.77 -2.01 -35.11
C GLU A 193 -10.88 -3.08 -35.06
N GLY A 194 -11.41 -3.39 -33.87
CA GLY A 194 -12.37 -4.47 -33.69
C GLY A 194 -11.78 -5.85 -34.00
N TYR A 195 -10.47 -6.01 -33.80
CA TYR A 195 -9.76 -7.25 -34.15
C TYR A 195 -10.28 -8.42 -33.33
N LYS A 196 -10.55 -9.54 -34.00
CA LYS A 196 -10.93 -10.81 -33.38
C LYS A 196 -10.17 -11.95 -34.04
N GLY A 197 -9.28 -12.60 -33.30
CA GLY A 197 -8.42 -13.65 -33.86
C GLY A 197 -7.26 -14.04 -32.97
N GLU A 198 -6.44 -14.97 -33.48
CA GLU A 198 -5.19 -15.40 -32.84
C GLU A 198 -4.18 -14.25 -32.78
N LEU A 199 -3.45 -14.17 -31.68
CA LEU A 199 -2.49 -13.12 -31.39
C LEU A 199 -1.26 -13.72 -30.72
N ASP A 200 -0.10 -13.49 -31.32
CA ASP A 200 1.20 -13.77 -30.70
C ASP A 200 1.78 -12.45 -30.16
N ILE A 201 2.23 -12.44 -28.91
CA ILE A 201 2.80 -11.28 -28.22
C ILE A 201 4.18 -11.67 -27.68
N ARG A 202 5.16 -10.77 -27.81
CA ARG A 202 6.53 -10.95 -27.31
C ARG A 202 6.89 -9.84 -26.35
N PHE A 203 7.32 -10.22 -25.15
CA PHE A 203 7.84 -9.31 -24.13
C PHE A 203 9.35 -9.53 -23.98
N PRO A 204 10.19 -8.72 -24.64
CA PRO A 204 11.64 -8.79 -24.47
C PRO A 204 12.07 -8.15 -23.15
N PHE A 205 13.07 -8.74 -22.49
CA PHE A 205 13.70 -8.20 -21.29
C PHE A 205 15.18 -8.61 -21.22
N HIS A 206 15.99 -7.86 -20.46
CA HIS A 206 17.43 -8.09 -20.39
C HIS A 206 17.85 -8.64 -19.02
N ILE A 207 18.77 -9.61 -19.03
CA ILE A 207 19.38 -10.22 -17.84
C ILE A 207 20.90 -10.10 -17.95
N ASP A 208 21.57 -9.59 -16.92
CA ASP A 208 23.03 -9.70 -16.80
C ASP A 208 23.44 -10.98 -16.05
N VAL A 209 22.74 -11.28 -14.95
CA VAL A 209 22.97 -12.50 -14.15
C VAL A 209 21.65 -13.27 -14.04
N PRO A 210 21.54 -14.48 -14.63
CA PRO A 210 20.33 -15.30 -14.56
C PRO A 210 19.87 -15.54 -13.12
N PRO A 211 18.67 -15.09 -12.74
CA PRO A 211 18.11 -15.36 -11.43
C PRO A 211 17.60 -16.80 -11.33
N VAL A 212 17.46 -17.30 -10.10
CA VAL A 212 16.87 -18.61 -9.81
C VAL A 212 15.46 -18.45 -9.25
N ASN A 213 14.60 -19.45 -9.46
CA ASN A 213 13.24 -19.52 -8.90
C ASN A 213 12.37 -18.29 -9.21
N VAL A 214 12.46 -17.76 -10.44
CA VAL A 214 11.59 -16.66 -10.88
C VAL A 214 10.21 -17.19 -11.23
N MET A 215 9.18 -16.50 -10.76
CA MET A 215 7.79 -16.74 -11.13
C MET A 215 7.30 -15.65 -12.08
N LEU A 216 6.29 -15.98 -12.87
CA LEU A 216 5.52 -15.03 -13.68
C LEU A 216 4.16 -14.83 -13.01
N ALA A 217 3.80 -13.58 -12.71
CA ALA A 217 2.45 -13.20 -12.32
C ALA A 217 1.70 -12.68 -13.54
N LEU A 218 0.53 -13.26 -13.81
CA LEU A 218 -0.32 -12.91 -14.94
C LEU A 218 -1.79 -13.26 -14.69
N GLU A 219 -2.68 -12.61 -15.43
CA GLU A 219 -4.11 -12.94 -15.44
C GLU A 219 -4.44 -14.03 -16.45
N ASP A 220 -5.46 -14.83 -16.14
CA ASP A 220 -6.03 -15.88 -17.01
C ASP A 220 -5.00 -16.77 -17.75
N PRO A 221 -4.01 -17.37 -17.07
CA PRO A 221 -3.00 -18.24 -17.70
C PRO A 221 -3.61 -19.44 -18.44
N GLU A 222 -4.80 -19.91 -18.05
CA GLU A 222 -5.54 -20.98 -18.73
C GLU A 222 -6.03 -20.60 -20.13
N GLN A 223 -6.10 -19.30 -20.45
CA GLN A 223 -6.48 -18.79 -21.77
C GLN A 223 -5.26 -18.51 -22.66
N GLN A 224 -4.05 -18.89 -22.22
CA GLN A 224 -2.80 -18.48 -22.83
C GLN A 224 -1.83 -19.66 -22.99
N LYS A 225 -1.03 -19.65 -24.05
CA LYS A 225 0.14 -20.52 -24.21
C LYS A 225 1.39 -19.68 -24.07
N LEU A 226 2.25 -20.06 -23.15
CA LEU A 226 3.42 -19.28 -22.76
C LEU A 226 4.70 -20.04 -23.04
N THR A 227 5.72 -19.33 -23.52
CA THR A 227 7.08 -19.83 -23.56
C THR A 227 8.07 -18.78 -23.03
N LEU A 228 9.15 -19.25 -22.42
CA LEU A 228 10.34 -18.46 -22.12
C LEU A 228 11.47 -18.96 -23.01
N ASN A 229 11.98 -18.11 -23.91
CA ASN A 229 13.04 -18.47 -24.86
C ASN A 229 12.72 -19.77 -25.66
N GLY A 230 11.44 -19.97 -25.99
CA GLY A 230 10.95 -21.16 -26.70
C GLY A 230 10.65 -22.37 -25.81
N GLU A 231 11.01 -22.36 -24.53
CA GLU A 231 10.63 -23.42 -23.58
C GLU A 231 9.24 -23.16 -22.98
N TYR A 232 8.40 -24.18 -22.98
CA TYR A 232 7.02 -24.09 -22.50
C TYR A 232 6.93 -23.80 -21.00
N VAL A 233 6.06 -22.85 -20.62
CA VAL A 233 5.71 -22.56 -19.22
C VAL A 233 4.45 -23.34 -18.87
N ASN A 234 4.51 -24.15 -17.80
CA ASN A 234 3.36 -24.89 -17.32
C ASN A 234 2.34 -23.97 -16.63
N THR A 235 1.27 -23.62 -17.34
CA THR A 235 0.21 -22.74 -16.85
C THR A 235 -0.88 -23.43 -16.02
N ASP A 236 -0.88 -24.77 -15.99
CA ASP A 236 -1.84 -25.55 -15.20
C ASP A 236 -1.44 -25.64 -13.71
N ASP A 237 -0.16 -25.40 -13.40
CA ASP A 237 0.41 -25.54 -12.06
C ASP A 237 0.56 -24.19 -11.35
N ILE A 238 -0.58 -23.66 -10.88
CA ILE A 238 -0.66 -22.38 -10.18
C ILE A 238 -0.03 -22.48 -8.78
N LYS A 239 0.97 -21.62 -8.51
CA LYS A 239 1.74 -21.59 -7.25
C LYS A 239 1.16 -20.67 -6.18
N GLY A 240 0.22 -19.81 -6.56
CA GLY A 240 -0.40 -18.84 -5.67
C GLY A 240 -0.89 -17.62 -6.43
N TYR A 241 -0.97 -16.50 -5.72
CA TYR A 241 -1.44 -15.23 -6.26
C TYR A 241 -0.49 -14.11 -5.88
N PHE A 242 -0.43 -13.06 -6.70
CA PHE A 242 0.45 -11.92 -6.51
C PHE A 242 -0.36 -10.64 -6.34
N THR A 243 -0.39 -10.08 -5.13
CA THR A 243 -1.13 -8.86 -4.75
C THR A 243 -2.67 -9.01 -4.81
N ASP A 244 -3.23 -9.49 -5.91
CA ASP A 244 -4.65 -9.82 -6.10
C ASP A 244 -4.81 -11.27 -6.60
N LYS A 245 -6.01 -11.84 -6.44
CA LYS A 245 -6.35 -13.19 -6.90
C LYS A 245 -6.46 -13.30 -8.43
N SER A 246 -6.60 -12.19 -9.16
CA SER A 246 -6.57 -12.21 -10.62
C SER A 246 -5.17 -12.55 -11.16
N PHE A 247 -4.12 -12.05 -10.50
CA PHE A 247 -2.72 -12.35 -10.83
C PHE A 247 -2.28 -13.70 -10.27
N LYS A 248 -2.39 -14.74 -11.08
CA LYS A 248 -1.93 -16.09 -10.74
C LYS A 248 -0.41 -16.18 -10.92
N LEU A 249 0.25 -16.89 -10.01
CA LEU A 249 1.69 -17.16 -10.09
C LEU A 249 1.94 -18.50 -10.77
N VAL A 250 2.76 -18.50 -11.82
CA VAL A 250 3.28 -19.72 -12.47
C VAL A 250 4.80 -19.75 -12.39
N GLN A 251 5.37 -20.94 -12.25
CA GLN A 251 6.83 -21.11 -12.22
C GLN A 251 7.38 -21.02 -13.65
N LEU A 252 8.39 -20.16 -13.87
CA LEU A 252 9.10 -20.15 -15.15
C LEU A 252 10.13 -21.29 -15.21
N PRO A 253 10.37 -21.88 -16.40
CA PRO A 253 11.43 -22.86 -16.58
C PRO A 253 12.81 -22.19 -16.40
N ASP A 254 13.83 -23.00 -16.13
CA ASP A 254 15.23 -22.54 -16.00
C ASP A 254 15.86 -22.35 -17.39
N ALA A 255 15.23 -21.50 -18.20
CA ALA A 255 15.59 -21.24 -19.60
C ALA A 255 16.21 -19.84 -19.78
N PHE A 256 16.52 -19.14 -18.68
CA PHE A 256 17.08 -17.79 -18.72
C PHE A 256 18.50 -17.78 -19.29
N VAL A 257 18.78 -16.80 -20.13
CA VAL A 257 20.11 -16.56 -20.70
C VAL A 257 20.62 -15.17 -20.30
N ARG A 258 21.95 -15.00 -20.26
CA ARG A 258 22.53 -13.66 -20.20
C ARG A 258 22.26 -12.95 -21.52
N GLY A 259 21.78 -11.72 -21.44
CA GLY A 259 21.38 -10.90 -22.58
C GLY A 259 19.86 -10.79 -22.70
N GLU A 260 19.38 -10.75 -23.94
CA GLU A 260 17.95 -10.68 -24.23
C GLU A 260 17.26 -12.02 -23.97
N ASN A 261 16.12 -11.95 -23.28
CA ASN A 261 15.19 -13.04 -23.03
C ASN A 261 13.81 -12.61 -23.51
N ILE A 262 12.98 -13.57 -23.89
CA ILE A 262 11.65 -13.29 -24.44
C ILE A 262 10.62 -14.20 -23.77
N ILE A 263 9.60 -13.60 -23.18
CA ILE A 263 8.33 -14.28 -22.92
C ILE A 263 7.46 -14.14 -24.17
N GLU A 264 7.08 -15.27 -24.78
CA GLU A 264 6.10 -15.31 -25.87
C GLU A 264 4.75 -15.80 -25.33
N VAL A 265 3.69 -15.07 -25.68
CA VAL A 265 2.30 -15.37 -25.31
C VAL A 265 1.51 -15.58 -26.59
N ALA A 266 0.86 -16.73 -26.73
CA ALA A 266 -0.13 -16.97 -27.77
C ALA A 266 -1.53 -17.07 -27.14
N ARG A 267 -2.47 -16.28 -27.65
CA ARG A 267 -3.86 -16.25 -27.19
C ARG A 267 -4.83 -15.87 -28.30
N PHE A 268 -6.11 -16.16 -28.10
CA PHE A 268 -7.18 -15.55 -28.88
C PHE A 268 -7.53 -14.19 -28.26
N PHE A 269 -7.66 -13.15 -29.08
CA PHE A 269 -8.11 -11.83 -28.67
C PHE A 269 -9.50 -11.54 -29.24
N GLU A 270 -10.35 -10.95 -28.42
CA GLU A 270 -11.56 -10.26 -28.87
C GLU A 270 -11.78 -9.01 -28.00
N PRO A 271 -12.29 -7.90 -28.55
CA PRO A 271 -12.43 -6.67 -27.80
C PRO A 271 -13.44 -6.82 -26.66
N LEU A 272 -13.19 -6.11 -25.55
CA LEU A 272 -14.13 -6.07 -24.44
C LEU A 272 -15.47 -5.46 -24.89
N GLU A 273 -16.58 -6.10 -24.52
CA GLU A 273 -17.92 -5.61 -24.78
C GLU A 273 -18.12 -4.23 -24.13
N LYS A 274 -18.85 -3.34 -24.81
CA LYS A 274 -19.15 -2.02 -24.25
C LYS A 274 -20.28 -2.13 -23.22
N PRO A 275 -20.13 -1.54 -22.02
CA PRO A 275 -21.21 -1.50 -21.06
C PRO A 275 -22.38 -0.66 -21.59
N VAL A 276 -23.60 -1.03 -21.22
CA VAL A 276 -24.82 -0.32 -21.63
C VAL A 276 -24.87 1.11 -21.09
N SER A 277 -24.26 1.34 -19.91
CA SER A 277 -24.04 2.65 -19.29
C SER A 277 -22.86 2.61 -18.31
N SER A 278 -22.28 3.77 -18.00
CA SER A 278 -21.18 3.91 -17.02
C SER A 278 -21.53 3.34 -15.64
N LEU A 279 -22.75 3.59 -15.16
CA LEU A 279 -23.21 3.04 -13.87
C LEU A 279 -23.34 1.51 -13.90
N SER A 280 -23.75 0.96 -15.04
CA SER A 280 -23.92 -0.49 -15.19
C SER A 280 -22.58 -1.23 -15.31
N ALA A 281 -21.55 -0.57 -15.84
CA ALA A 281 -20.19 -1.11 -15.95
C ALA A 281 -19.65 -1.56 -14.59
N LEU A 282 -19.97 -0.83 -13.51
CA LEU A 282 -19.53 -1.13 -12.13
C LEU A 282 -20.05 -2.47 -11.60
N PHE A 283 -21.08 -3.05 -12.23
CA PHE A 283 -21.74 -4.28 -11.76
C PHE A 283 -21.82 -5.37 -12.85
N GLN A 284 -21.27 -5.11 -14.04
CA GLN A 284 -21.32 -6.05 -15.16
C GLN A 284 -19.99 -6.77 -15.32
N LYS A 285 -20.06 -8.09 -15.49
CA LYS A 285 -18.93 -8.86 -16.01
C LYS A 285 -18.99 -8.82 -17.54
N LEU A 286 -18.22 -7.92 -18.13
CA LEU A 286 -18.14 -7.77 -19.59
C LEU A 286 -17.38 -8.96 -20.19
N LYS A 287 -17.78 -9.38 -21.39
CA LYS A 287 -17.05 -10.41 -22.14
C LYS A 287 -15.97 -9.77 -22.99
N GLY A 288 -14.96 -10.57 -23.31
CA GLY A 288 -13.83 -10.18 -24.15
C GLY A 288 -12.54 -10.17 -23.36
N VAL A 289 -11.50 -9.60 -23.96
CA VAL A 289 -10.15 -9.61 -23.41
C VAL A 289 -9.76 -8.21 -22.95
N GLU A 290 -9.39 -8.14 -21.68
CA GLU A 290 -8.58 -7.06 -21.12
C GLU A 290 -7.13 -7.56 -21.05
N MET A 291 -6.22 -6.86 -21.71
CA MET A 291 -4.79 -7.19 -21.68
C MET A 291 -4.11 -6.37 -20.59
N GLU A 292 -3.49 -7.08 -19.66
CA GLU A 292 -2.73 -6.50 -18.57
C GLU A 292 -1.24 -6.79 -18.72
N ALA A 293 -0.43 -5.97 -18.06
CA ALA A 293 1.00 -6.24 -17.96
C ALA A 293 1.24 -7.50 -17.11
N MET A 294 2.34 -8.19 -17.40
CA MET A 294 2.82 -9.31 -16.60
C MET A 294 3.99 -8.88 -15.72
N TYR A 295 4.26 -9.65 -14.68
CA TYR A 295 5.33 -9.34 -13.74
C TYR A 295 6.24 -10.54 -13.54
N LEU A 296 7.55 -10.35 -13.68
CA LEU A 296 8.53 -11.29 -13.14
C LEU A 296 8.65 -11.02 -11.64
N VAL A 297 8.60 -12.08 -10.84
CA VAL A 297 8.59 -12.01 -9.37
C VAL A 297 9.66 -12.95 -8.83
N GLY A 298 10.59 -12.44 -8.03
CA GLY A 298 11.68 -13.26 -7.49
C GLY A 298 12.72 -12.50 -6.67
N ASP A 299 13.85 -13.16 -6.43
CA ASP A 299 15.01 -12.57 -5.75
C ASP A 299 16.05 -12.14 -6.80
N PHE A 300 15.95 -10.88 -7.20
CA PHE A 300 16.86 -10.22 -8.15
C PHE A 300 16.82 -8.70 -7.96
N GLY A 301 17.84 -8.01 -8.47
CA GLY A 301 17.86 -6.55 -8.62
C GLY A 301 17.41 -6.12 -10.02
N VAL A 302 16.82 -4.94 -10.14
CA VAL A 302 16.45 -4.32 -11.43
C VAL A 302 17.17 -2.99 -11.59
N TYR A 303 17.94 -2.85 -12.67
CA TYR A 303 18.82 -1.71 -12.91
C TYR A 303 18.52 -1.07 -14.26
N GLY A 304 18.47 0.26 -14.31
CA GLY A 304 18.21 1.01 -15.54
C GLY A 304 19.06 2.27 -15.62
N SER A 305 19.10 2.90 -16.79
CA SER A 305 19.76 4.19 -16.93
C SER A 305 18.82 5.32 -16.55
N GLN A 306 19.27 6.19 -15.65
CA GLN A 306 18.50 7.37 -15.26
C GLN A 306 18.62 8.48 -16.30
N GLU A 307 17.52 9.20 -16.49
CA GLU A 307 17.42 10.37 -17.35
C GLU A 307 17.15 11.62 -16.49
N PRO A 308 17.58 12.81 -16.93
CA PRO A 308 17.22 14.05 -16.25
C PRO A 308 15.69 14.24 -16.20
N THR A 309 15.21 14.78 -15.08
CA THR A 309 13.81 15.15 -14.88
C THR A 309 13.71 16.34 -13.94
N ASP A 310 12.76 17.23 -14.19
CA ASP A 310 12.46 18.38 -13.33
C ASP A 310 11.38 18.05 -12.28
N THR A 311 11.01 16.77 -12.16
CA THR A 311 10.02 16.27 -11.20
C THR A 311 10.68 15.77 -9.93
N ASN A 312 9.88 15.44 -8.91
CA ASN A 312 10.36 14.78 -7.69
C ASN A 312 10.53 13.25 -7.85
N CYS A 313 10.36 12.72 -9.07
CA CYS A 313 10.50 11.31 -9.38
C CYS A 313 11.93 11.00 -9.85
N ILE A 314 12.29 9.72 -9.81
CA ILE A 314 13.46 9.18 -10.49
C ILE A 314 13.01 8.71 -11.87
N ARG A 315 13.55 9.33 -12.92
CA ARG A 315 13.22 9.00 -14.30
C ARG A 315 14.19 7.95 -14.84
N TYR A 316 13.67 6.80 -15.24
CA TYR A 316 14.42 5.76 -15.95
C TYR A 316 14.01 5.73 -17.42
N ASN A 317 14.98 5.49 -18.31
CA ASN A 317 14.62 5.02 -19.63
C ASN A 317 14.01 3.61 -19.57
N LYS A 318 13.48 3.12 -20.70
CA LYS A 318 12.87 1.77 -20.75
C LYS A 318 13.84 0.60 -20.78
N ALA A 319 15.15 0.85 -20.79
CA ALA A 319 16.18 -0.18 -20.91
C ALA A 319 16.64 -0.68 -19.54
N PHE A 320 15.78 -1.45 -18.88
CA PHE A 320 16.11 -2.13 -17.63
C PHE A 320 16.86 -3.44 -17.87
N THR A 321 17.64 -3.84 -16.86
CA THR A 321 18.38 -5.11 -16.79
C THR A 321 18.19 -5.74 -15.43
N ILE A 322 17.88 -7.03 -15.42
CA ILE A 322 17.80 -7.85 -14.20
C ILE A 322 19.22 -8.33 -13.83
N GLY A 323 19.58 -8.22 -12.56
CA GLY A 323 20.85 -8.65 -12.01
C GLY A 323 20.71 -9.23 -10.60
N LEU A 324 21.83 -9.36 -9.91
CA LEU A 324 21.85 -9.83 -8.52
C LEU A 324 21.13 -8.83 -7.60
N SER A 325 20.43 -9.33 -6.59
CA SER A 325 19.96 -8.50 -5.49
C SER A 325 21.15 -7.85 -4.77
N PRO A 326 21.06 -6.59 -4.36
CA PRO A 326 22.11 -5.94 -3.59
C PRO A 326 22.23 -6.54 -2.18
N ASP A 327 23.44 -6.76 -1.68
CA ASP A 327 23.68 -7.10 -0.27
C ASP A 327 23.72 -5.85 0.64
N THR A 328 24.14 -4.73 0.05
CA THR A 328 24.26 -3.43 0.72
C THR A 328 23.76 -2.32 -0.19
N ILE A 329 23.16 -1.30 0.40
CA ILE A 329 22.61 -0.16 -0.33
C ILE A 329 23.02 1.18 0.27
N GLU A 330 22.84 2.20 -0.55
CA GLU A 330 22.71 3.59 -0.12
C GLU A 330 21.30 3.85 0.43
N SER A 331 21.04 5.06 0.90
CA SER A 331 19.77 5.38 1.55
C SER A 331 18.54 5.39 0.61
N GLU A 332 18.72 5.40 -0.72
CA GLU A 332 17.67 5.41 -1.75
C GLU A 332 17.59 4.04 -2.48
N LEU A 333 16.47 3.34 -2.31
CA LEU A 333 16.23 1.96 -2.74
C LEU A 333 15.81 1.84 -4.20
N THR A 334 15.02 2.79 -4.73
CA THR A 334 14.51 2.74 -6.11
C THR A 334 15.66 2.69 -7.11
N SER A 335 16.78 3.38 -6.82
CA SER A 335 18.01 3.38 -7.61
C SER A 335 19.01 2.30 -7.23
N SER A 336 18.74 1.56 -6.17
CA SER A 336 19.61 0.49 -5.67
C SER A 336 19.14 -0.91 -6.06
N GLY A 337 18.27 -1.04 -7.07
CA GLY A 337 17.79 -2.34 -7.55
C GLY A 337 16.32 -2.61 -7.27
N TYR A 338 15.59 -1.69 -6.64
CA TYR A 338 14.18 -1.86 -6.25
C TYR A 338 13.20 -0.87 -6.94
N PRO A 339 13.31 -0.59 -8.24
CA PRO A 339 12.49 0.43 -8.91
C PRO A 339 11.00 0.10 -8.96
N PHE A 340 10.62 -1.18 -8.95
CA PHE A 340 9.22 -1.65 -8.99
C PHE A 340 8.80 -2.39 -7.71
N PHE A 341 9.62 -2.30 -6.66
CA PHE A 341 9.36 -3.03 -5.43
C PHE A 341 8.10 -2.53 -4.73
N ALA A 342 7.27 -3.46 -4.25
CA ALA A 342 6.16 -3.16 -3.35
C ALA A 342 6.16 -4.13 -2.17
N GLY A 343 6.15 -3.59 -0.96
CA GLY A 343 6.18 -4.37 0.27
C GLY A 343 7.15 -3.81 1.28
N THR A 344 7.87 -4.70 1.98
CA THR A 344 8.76 -4.33 3.09
C THR A 344 10.22 -4.71 2.83
N ILE A 345 11.13 -3.76 3.02
CA ILE A 345 12.59 -3.96 3.06
C ILE A 345 13.12 -3.63 4.46
N ILE A 346 14.08 -4.42 4.93
CA ILE A 346 14.83 -4.18 6.17
C ILE A 346 16.20 -3.62 5.83
N LEU A 347 16.53 -2.48 6.43
CA LEU A 347 17.87 -1.91 6.44
C LEU A 347 18.50 -2.13 7.80
N GLN A 348 19.69 -2.73 7.82
CA GLN A 348 20.41 -3.09 9.03
C GLN A 348 21.78 -2.41 9.06
N LYS A 349 22.12 -1.84 10.23
CA LYS A 349 23.46 -1.30 10.48
C LYS A 349 23.91 -1.58 11.91
N GLU A 350 25.20 -1.79 12.08
CA GLU A 350 25.83 -1.90 13.40
C GLU A 350 26.61 -0.61 13.71
N VAL A 351 26.42 -0.08 14.92
CA VAL A 351 27.09 1.13 15.40
C VAL A 351 27.73 0.84 16.75
N VAL A 352 29.00 1.22 16.91
CA VAL A 352 29.72 1.09 18.17
C VAL A 352 29.71 2.42 18.91
N LEU A 353 29.29 2.41 20.17
CA LEU A 353 29.28 3.58 21.05
C LEU A 353 30.33 3.45 22.15
N ASP A 354 31.29 4.37 22.18
CA ASP A 354 32.32 4.37 23.24
C ASP A 354 31.80 4.93 24.57
N TYR A 355 30.80 5.81 24.51
CA TYR A 355 30.19 6.40 25.69
C TYR A 355 28.74 6.82 25.42
N ILE A 356 27.94 6.91 26.48
CA ILE A 356 26.58 7.47 26.47
C ILE A 356 26.54 8.61 27.51
N PRO A 357 26.14 9.84 27.14
CA PRO A 357 26.03 10.95 28.09
C PRO A 357 25.03 10.64 29.22
N SER A 358 25.48 10.69 30.47
CA SER A 358 24.75 10.21 31.66
C SER A 358 23.54 11.06 32.11
N ASN A 359 23.10 12.05 31.33
CA ASN A 359 21.95 12.91 31.62
C ASN A 359 21.20 13.35 30.35
N LYS A 360 21.29 12.57 29.27
CA LYS A 360 20.63 12.89 27.99
C LYS A 360 19.76 11.73 27.55
N GLN A 361 18.65 12.05 26.91
CA GLN A 361 17.82 11.06 26.22
C GLN A 361 18.41 10.82 24.83
N ALA A 362 18.41 9.56 24.41
CA ALA A 362 18.85 9.15 23.08
C ALA A 362 17.64 9.01 22.17
N TYR A 363 17.67 9.71 21.04
CA TYR A 363 16.65 9.61 20.00
C TYR A 363 17.28 9.10 18.71
N ILE A 364 16.57 8.24 17.99
CA ILE A 364 16.84 8.04 16.57
C ILE A 364 16.02 9.06 15.78
N SER A 365 16.61 9.67 14.77
CA SER A 365 16.00 10.69 13.93
C SER A 365 16.26 10.36 12.46
N ILE A 366 15.25 10.54 11.61
CA ILE A 366 15.35 10.38 10.15
C ILE A 366 15.00 11.73 9.52
N GLU A 367 15.92 12.31 8.75
CA GLU A 367 15.69 13.62 8.11
C GLU A 367 14.61 13.56 7.02
N LYS A 368 14.63 12.50 6.21
CA LYS A 368 13.63 12.26 5.16
C LYS A 368 13.25 10.79 5.13
N LEU A 369 11.95 10.53 5.11
CA LEU A 369 11.38 9.19 4.95
C LEU A 369 10.60 9.14 3.64
N ASP A 370 11.17 8.48 2.63
CA ASP A 370 10.50 8.20 1.37
C ASP A 370 9.88 6.80 1.47
N ALA A 371 8.96 6.60 2.41
CA ALA A 371 8.21 5.36 2.61
C ALA A 371 6.90 5.65 3.34
N CYS A 372 5.97 4.69 3.38
CA CYS A 372 4.73 4.86 4.14
C CYS A 372 4.96 4.82 5.65
N ILE A 373 5.87 3.94 6.07
CA ILE A 373 6.18 3.71 7.47
C ILE A 373 7.59 3.14 7.61
N ALA A 374 8.29 3.57 8.65
CA ALA A 374 9.55 3.00 9.11
C ALA A 374 9.39 2.45 10.52
N THR A 375 9.48 1.15 10.71
CA THR A 375 9.53 0.53 12.04
C THR A 375 10.98 0.36 12.48
N ILE A 376 11.31 0.93 13.64
CA ILE A 376 12.68 0.92 14.17
C ILE A 376 12.82 -0.17 15.22
N SER A 377 13.88 -0.97 15.12
CA SER A 377 14.30 -1.91 16.17
C SER A 377 15.77 -1.68 16.55
N ILE A 378 16.06 -1.78 17.84
CA ILE A 378 17.38 -1.60 18.42
C ILE A 378 17.72 -2.86 19.21
N ASN A 379 18.84 -3.51 18.89
CA ASN A 379 19.30 -4.72 19.58
C ASN A 379 18.22 -5.84 19.63
N GLY A 380 17.40 -5.96 18.59
CA GLY A 380 16.32 -6.95 18.51
C GLY A 380 15.01 -6.56 19.22
N HIS A 381 14.92 -5.35 19.77
CA HIS A 381 13.71 -4.83 20.41
C HIS A 381 13.10 -3.69 19.59
N THR A 382 11.81 -3.78 19.27
CA THR A 382 11.09 -2.74 18.52
C THR A 382 10.90 -1.48 19.38
N ALA A 383 11.41 -0.35 18.89
CA ALA A 383 11.31 0.97 19.51
C ALA A 383 9.98 1.67 19.18
N GLY A 384 9.47 1.47 17.96
CA GLY A 384 8.24 2.09 17.48
C GLY A 384 8.25 2.28 15.96
N SER A 385 7.29 3.05 15.45
CA SER A 385 7.17 3.35 14.03
C SER A 385 7.15 4.86 13.78
N LEU A 386 7.74 5.26 12.65
CA LEU A 386 7.81 6.63 12.12
C LEU A 386 7.03 6.72 10.82
N TYR A 387 6.11 7.67 10.73
CA TYR A 387 5.20 7.84 9.59
C TYR A 387 4.67 9.28 9.46
N TRP A 388 4.92 10.15 10.45
CA TRP A 388 4.69 11.59 10.36
C TRP A 388 5.75 12.36 11.15
N ASP A 389 5.94 13.63 10.79
CA ASP A 389 6.81 14.53 11.53
C ASP A 389 6.31 14.79 12.96
N PRO A 390 7.23 14.92 13.95
CA PRO A 390 8.68 14.73 13.79
C PRO A 390 9.07 13.26 13.64
N LEU A 391 9.96 12.96 12.69
CA LEU A 391 10.48 11.61 12.45
C LEU A 391 11.55 11.21 13.50
N GLU A 392 11.18 11.21 14.78
CA GLU A 392 12.05 10.91 15.91
C GLU A 392 11.43 9.89 16.89
N LEU A 393 12.23 8.95 17.41
CA LEU A 393 11.82 7.99 18.45
C LEU A 393 12.82 7.95 19.60
N ASP A 394 12.32 7.94 20.83
CA ASP A 394 13.13 7.72 22.03
C ASP A 394 13.63 6.26 22.07
N ILE A 395 14.95 6.09 22.07
CA ILE A 395 15.65 4.80 22.14
C ILE A 395 16.53 4.69 23.40
N SER A 396 16.35 5.60 24.37
CA SER A 396 17.19 5.71 25.58
C SER A 396 17.31 4.41 26.36
N LYS A 397 16.25 3.60 26.38
CA LYS A 397 16.20 2.33 27.12
C LYS A 397 16.76 1.14 26.35
N MET A 398 17.10 1.32 25.07
CA MET A 398 17.47 0.22 24.16
C MET A 398 18.93 0.29 23.69
N ILE A 399 19.53 1.48 23.75
CA ILE A 399 20.90 1.70 23.33
C ILE A 399 21.89 1.44 24.48
N LYS A 400 23.07 0.90 24.16
CA LYS A 400 24.12 0.53 25.15
C LYS A 400 25.51 0.97 24.69
N ILE A 401 26.46 1.03 25.63
CA ILE A 401 27.89 1.16 25.29
C ILE A 401 28.34 -0.11 24.55
N GLY A 402 29.19 0.04 23.55
CA GLY A 402 29.62 -1.01 22.65
C GLY A 402 28.73 -1.12 21.41
N SER A 403 28.65 -2.33 20.85
CA SER A 403 27.89 -2.59 19.62
C SER A 403 26.38 -2.48 19.82
N ASN A 404 25.72 -1.77 18.91
CA ASN A 404 24.28 -1.66 18.78
C ASN A 404 23.85 -2.03 17.37
N LYS A 405 22.93 -2.99 17.25
CA LYS A 405 22.28 -3.34 15.99
C LYS A 405 21.05 -2.45 15.79
N ILE A 406 21.03 -1.71 14.69
CA ILE A 406 19.92 -0.85 14.27
C ILE A 406 19.26 -1.49 13.06
N GLU A 407 17.95 -1.69 13.14
CA GLU A 407 17.13 -2.19 12.03
C GLU A 407 16.01 -1.18 11.74
N ILE A 408 15.88 -0.83 10.47
CA ILE A 408 14.83 0.06 9.95
C ILE A 408 14.06 -0.73 8.91
N ARG A 409 12.84 -1.11 9.26
CA ARG A 409 11.92 -1.83 8.38
C ARG A 409 11.06 -0.81 7.65
N LEU A 410 11.26 -0.66 6.34
CA LEU A 410 10.60 0.31 5.47
C LEU A 410 9.51 -0.39 4.65
N THR A 411 8.28 0.10 4.72
CA THR A 411 7.18 -0.40 3.89
C THR A 411 6.67 0.70 2.96
N ASN A 412 6.51 0.39 1.67
CA ASN A 412 5.99 1.31 0.65
C ASN A 412 4.60 0.90 0.14
N THR A 413 4.07 1.66 -0.83
CA THR A 413 2.79 1.40 -1.49
C THR A 413 2.97 0.60 -2.79
N LEU A 414 1.85 0.28 -3.43
CA LEU A 414 1.79 -0.26 -4.80
C LEU A 414 2.18 0.76 -5.88
N ARG A 415 2.52 2.01 -5.55
CA ARG A 415 2.69 3.10 -6.51
C ARG A 415 3.76 2.83 -7.57
N ASN A 416 4.90 2.25 -7.17
CA ASN A 416 5.96 1.90 -8.10
C ASN A 416 5.74 0.53 -8.78
N LEU A 417 4.80 -0.28 -8.28
CA LEU A 417 4.44 -1.59 -8.83
C LEU A 417 3.27 -1.54 -9.83
N LEU A 418 2.31 -0.64 -9.63
CA LEU A 418 1.12 -0.50 -10.47
C LEU A 418 1.07 0.84 -11.23
N GLY A 419 1.89 1.82 -10.83
CA GLY A 419 2.00 3.12 -11.51
C GLY A 419 1.12 4.21 -10.88
N PRO A 420 0.90 5.33 -11.61
CA PRO A 420 1.19 5.54 -13.03
C PRO A 420 2.67 5.88 -13.32
N TYR A 421 3.31 5.26 -14.32
CA TYR A 421 4.75 5.50 -14.61
C TYR A 421 5.02 6.58 -15.66
N HIS A 422 4.12 6.70 -16.65
CA HIS A 422 4.42 7.33 -17.94
C HIS A 422 3.95 8.78 -18.05
N ARG A 423 3.71 9.44 -16.91
CA ARG A 423 3.20 10.81 -16.86
C ARG A 423 4.37 11.80 -16.87
N PRO A 424 4.59 12.60 -17.93
CA PRO A 424 5.75 13.49 -18.03
C PRO A 424 5.91 14.47 -16.86
N VAL A 425 4.79 14.87 -16.25
CA VAL A 425 4.74 15.77 -15.09
C VAL A 425 5.14 15.10 -13.75
N GLY A 426 5.41 13.79 -13.77
CA GLY A 426 5.74 13.00 -12.58
C GLY A 426 4.53 12.73 -11.69
N GLU A 427 4.78 12.52 -10.40
CA GLU A 427 3.73 12.30 -9.41
C GLU A 427 3.09 13.63 -8.99
N VAL A 428 1.82 13.81 -9.36
CA VAL A 428 0.97 14.88 -8.82
C VAL A 428 0.17 14.35 -7.63
N GLY A 429 0.30 15.04 -6.49
CA GLY A 429 -0.10 14.54 -5.17
C GLY A 429 -1.61 14.34 -4.94
N TYR A 430 -1.86 13.65 -3.83
CA TYR A 430 -3.12 13.14 -3.24
C TYR A 430 -3.59 11.79 -3.80
N CYS A 431 -3.38 10.73 -3.00
CA CYS A 431 -3.92 9.37 -3.13
C CYS A 431 -5.45 9.29 -3.37
N TRP A 432 -6.17 10.42 -3.24
CA TRP A 432 -7.62 10.57 -3.37
C TRP A 432 -8.06 11.81 -4.16
N GLY A 433 -7.14 12.55 -4.80
CA GLY A 433 -7.48 13.71 -5.64
C GLY A 433 -8.20 13.35 -6.95
N GLY A 434 -8.34 12.05 -7.23
CA GLY A 434 -8.81 11.52 -8.50
C GLY A 434 -10.33 11.44 -8.70
N TYR A 435 -11.20 11.83 -7.77
CA TYR A 435 -12.66 11.67 -8.02
C TYR A 435 -13.17 12.48 -9.23
N ASN A 436 -12.46 13.53 -9.65
CA ASN A 436 -12.80 14.30 -10.85
C ASN A 436 -12.08 13.83 -12.13
N SER A 437 -11.10 12.92 -12.05
CA SER A 437 -10.32 12.42 -13.20
C SER A 437 -9.70 11.02 -12.95
N PRO A 438 -10.45 10.01 -12.49
CA PRO A 438 -9.87 8.73 -12.08
C PRO A 438 -9.39 7.88 -13.27
N ASP A 439 -9.89 8.17 -14.47
CA ASP A 439 -9.72 7.31 -15.66
C ASP A 439 -8.65 7.81 -16.64
N HIS A 440 -8.11 9.02 -16.44
CA HIS A 440 -7.14 9.64 -17.35
C HIS A 440 -5.64 9.44 -17.05
N PRO A 441 -5.16 9.17 -15.82
CA PRO A 441 -3.73 9.30 -15.53
C PRO A 441 -2.86 8.12 -15.99
N TRP A 442 -3.44 7.06 -16.55
CA TRP A 442 -2.76 5.82 -16.93
C TRP A 442 -2.52 5.68 -18.44
N MET A 443 -3.23 6.47 -19.25
CA MET A 443 -3.24 6.37 -20.70
C MET A 443 -2.68 7.64 -21.31
N GLY A 444 -1.95 7.52 -22.43
CA GLY A 444 -1.39 8.68 -23.13
C GLY A 444 -2.41 9.56 -23.86
N GLU A 445 -3.71 9.34 -23.68
CA GLU A 445 -4.80 9.95 -24.45
C GLU A 445 -5.18 11.36 -24.03
N TYR A 446 -4.73 11.81 -22.86
CA TYR A 446 -5.10 13.10 -22.32
C TYR A 446 -3.96 13.69 -21.49
N SER A 447 -3.65 14.96 -21.71
CA SER A 447 -2.70 15.68 -20.86
C SER A 447 -3.44 16.53 -19.83
N ASP A 448 -3.21 16.25 -18.56
CA ASP A 448 -3.73 17.07 -17.46
C ASP A 448 -3.13 18.49 -17.48
N GLU A 449 -1.92 18.66 -18.02
CA GLU A 449 -1.22 19.93 -18.08
C GLU A 449 -1.81 20.86 -19.14
N THR A 450 -2.09 20.33 -20.33
CA THR A 450 -2.54 21.15 -21.48
C THR A 450 -4.05 21.06 -21.74
N GLY A 451 -4.74 20.08 -21.16
CA GLY A 451 -6.15 19.77 -21.42
C GLY A 451 -6.40 19.21 -22.82
N GLN A 452 -5.37 18.72 -23.52
CA GLN A 452 -5.46 18.22 -24.89
C GLN A 452 -5.62 16.70 -24.95
N HIS A 453 -6.36 16.23 -25.96
CA HIS A 453 -6.52 14.82 -26.27
C HIS A 453 -5.52 14.35 -27.34
N PHE A 454 -5.02 13.13 -27.17
CA PHE A 454 -4.07 12.43 -28.04
C PHE A 454 -4.64 11.05 -28.41
N PRO A 455 -5.64 10.95 -29.31
CA PRO A 455 -6.32 9.69 -29.62
C PRO A 455 -5.39 8.61 -30.22
N ASP A 456 -4.29 9.01 -30.85
CA ASP A 456 -3.27 8.10 -31.43
C ASP A 456 -2.01 8.02 -30.55
N TRP A 457 -2.12 8.23 -29.23
CA TRP A 457 -0.96 8.31 -28.34
C TRP A 457 -0.02 7.13 -28.47
N TYR A 458 -0.53 5.91 -28.69
CA TYR A 458 0.25 4.69 -28.85
C TYR A 458 1.17 4.70 -30.09
N PHE A 459 0.90 5.54 -31.09
CA PHE A 459 1.80 5.76 -32.24
C PHE A 459 2.67 7.02 -32.11
N LYS A 460 2.29 7.99 -31.27
CA LYS A 460 2.96 9.29 -31.15
C LYS A 460 3.60 9.45 -29.77
N ARG A 461 4.63 8.63 -29.50
CA ARG A 461 5.31 8.55 -28.19
C ARG A 461 6.73 9.13 -28.17
N TYR A 462 7.25 9.53 -29.34
CA TYR A 462 8.59 10.08 -29.47
C TYR A 462 8.64 11.36 -30.33
N PRO A 463 9.25 12.46 -29.84
CA PRO A 463 9.69 12.66 -28.46
C PRO A 463 8.49 12.59 -27.49
N ASP A 464 8.75 12.68 -26.18
CA ASP A 464 7.68 12.74 -25.17
C ASP A 464 6.59 13.74 -25.58
N THR A 465 5.34 13.35 -25.36
CA THR A 465 4.21 14.27 -25.48
C THR A 465 3.87 14.82 -24.10
N PRO A 466 3.07 15.90 -24.00
CA PRO A 466 2.57 16.35 -22.70
C PRO A 466 1.69 15.33 -21.94
N ALA A 467 1.25 14.25 -22.60
CA ALA A 467 0.41 13.21 -22.00
C ALA A 467 1.18 11.91 -21.71
N TRP A 468 2.32 11.67 -22.36
CA TRP A 468 2.99 10.38 -22.34
C TRP A 468 4.51 10.48 -22.53
N THR A 469 5.23 9.69 -21.75
CA THR A 469 6.64 9.36 -21.97
C THR A 469 6.85 7.84 -21.99
N ASP A 470 7.71 7.34 -22.88
CA ASP A 470 8.16 5.94 -22.86
C ASP A 470 9.13 5.63 -21.70
N SER A 471 9.55 6.66 -20.95
CA SER A 471 10.34 6.54 -19.73
C SER A 471 9.45 6.19 -18.53
N TYR A 472 10.06 5.79 -17.42
CA TYR A 472 9.39 5.47 -16.16
C TYR A 472 9.71 6.52 -15.12
N LEU A 473 8.68 7.13 -14.53
CA LEU A 473 8.81 8.03 -13.39
C LEU A 473 8.44 7.31 -12.11
N GLN A 474 9.48 6.88 -11.39
CA GLN A 474 9.35 6.16 -10.12
C GLN A 474 9.43 7.13 -8.95
N VAL A 475 8.63 6.90 -7.92
CA VAL A 475 8.73 7.67 -6.67
C VAL A 475 9.96 7.16 -5.89
N PRO A 476 10.77 8.05 -5.28
CA PRO A 476 11.84 7.62 -4.39
C PRO A 476 11.33 6.69 -3.29
N PHE A 477 12.12 5.68 -2.93
CA PHE A 477 11.83 4.78 -1.82
C PHE A 477 13.06 4.72 -0.93
N GLY A 478 12.95 4.96 0.38
CA GLY A 478 14.09 4.87 1.27
C GLY A 478 14.08 5.88 2.41
N ILE A 479 15.28 6.24 2.85
CA ILE A 479 15.53 7.13 3.98
C ILE A 479 16.65 8.12 3.63
N LYS A 480 16.80 9.19 4.41
CA LYS A 480 17.97 10.08 4.34
C LYS A 480 18.27 10.64 5.72
N GLY A 481 19.57 10.86 6.00
CA GLY A 481 20.02 11.59 7.18
C GLY A 481 19.64 10.92 8.50
N VAL A 482 19.90 9.62 8.63
CA VAL A 482 19.59 8.86 9.84
C VAL A 482 20.62 9.15 10.92
N ARG A 483 20.17 9.49 12.12
CA ARG A 483 21.02 9.97 13.22
C ARG A 483 20.60 9.39 14.55
N ILE A 484 21.56 9.21 15.44
CA ILE A 484 21.30 9.09 16.88
C ILE A 484 21.67 10.42 17.55
N ILE A 485 20.71 11.03 18.24
CA ILE A 485 20.81 12.34 18.88
C ILE A 485 20.69 12.15 20.39
N PHE A 486 21.69 12.62 21.14
CA PHE A 486 21.63 12.71 22.60
C PHE A 486 21.35 14.17 23.00
N GLN A 487 20.21 14.41 23.64
CA GLN A 487 19.77 15.75 24.08
C GLN A 487 19.19 15.77 25.50
#